data_AF-A0A936MPQ5-F1
#
_entry.id   AF-A0A936MPQ5-F1
#
_cell.length_a   1.000
_cell.length_b   1.000
_cell.length_c   1.000
_cell.angle_alpha   90.00
_cell.angle_beta   90.00
_cell.angle_gamma   90.00
#
_symmetry.space_group_name_H-M   'P 1'
#
loop_
_entity.id
_entity.type
_entity.pdbx_description
1 polymer ?
#
loop_
_entity_poly.entity_id
_entity_poly.type
_entity_poly.pdbx_seq_one_letter_code
_entity_poly.pdbx_strand_id
1 'polypeptide(L)'
;MDHSFQFRRALAARVAGALGLSFALAACGGKVVVDSGSGAGGDGAGGAGGAGGIGGMGGTGGMSTTTSSSSSVSSSSGNPNCTMLTGMVTEYLACIQPDSTGNCPALENAAGPIEASLDFCTCLSSVEKGPSPDPSGTGLCCYGALVEFVCVVGRALPSENGPLVAPIDNGKRGWSDEELLPCIDGLSASDREIIAGRWIRDGLFEHASIASFSRLALALLAASADADLVRSAHEAALDEVRHAKLSLSLAAAYRGESVAPRALPLPDALPLGADLTELAVSSVVEGAVGETLAAVLAAEQAAVAEDPAVRRVLLAIADDESRHAELAFRVIAFAIASGGKPVLDAVSRAFAQASSRLPDPPADVALPANVARAHGFVASNVSRAAFVRAMDDIVLPLGKALCQTALGSA
;
A
#
# COMPACT_ATOMS: atom_id res chain seq x y z
N MET A 1 22.10 -5.30 -1.89
CA MET A 1 22.03 -6.74 -2.24
C MET A 1 20.56 -7.14 -2.12
N ASP A 2 19.99 -7.86 -3.09
CA ASP A 2 18.58 -8.27 -3.06
C ASP A 2 18.46 -9.57 -2.26
N HIS A 3 18.14 -9.47 -0.96
CA HIS A 3 18.11 -10.65 -0.09
C HIS A 3 16.81 -11.45 -0.22
N SER A 4 15.71 -10.80 -0.64
CA SER A 4 14.42 -11.48 -0.83
C SER A 4 14.25 -12.17 -2.18
N PHE A 5 15.22 -12.12 -3.10
CA PHE A 5 15.08 -12.67 -4.46
C PHE A 5 14.53 -14.11 -4.49
N GLN A 6 15.13 -15.04 -3.75
CA GLN A 6 14.67 -16.43 -3.73
C GLN A 6 13.29 -16.59 -3.08
N PHE A 7 13.03 -15.82 -2.02
CA PHE A 7 11.74 -15.78 -1.35
C PHE A 7 10.64 -15.31 -2.32
N ARG A 8 10.87 -14.22 -3.05
CA ARG A 8 9.92 -13.66 -4.02
C ARG A 8 9.61 -14.63 -5.15
N ARG A 9 10.61 -15.36 -5.65
CA ARG A 9 10.39 -16.42 -6.66
C ARG A 9 9.55 -17.57 -6.12
N ALA A 10 9.78 -17.99 -4.88
CA ALA A 10 9.00 -19.04 -4.24
C ALA A 10 7.54 -18.60 -4.02
N LEU A 11 7.33 -17.37 -3.56
CA LEU A 11 5.99 -16.79 -3.40
C LEU A 11 5.28 -16.66 -4.75
N ALA A 12 5.92 -16.11 -5.79
CA ALA A 12 5.33 -16.04 -7.12
C ALA A 12 4.91 -17.42 -7.66
N ALA A 13 5.76 -18.44 -7.48
CA ALA A 13 5.46 -19.81 -7.90
C ALA A 13 4.31 -20.42 -7.09
N ARG A 14 4.26 -20.16 -5.78
CA ARG A 14 3.18 -20.59 -4.88
C ARG A 14 1.83 -20.03 -5.36
N VAL A 15 1.75 -18.71 -5.54
CA VAL A 15 0.51 -18.05 -6.01
C VAL A 15 0.12 -18.52 -7.41
N ALA A 16 1.07 -18.61 -8.34
CA ALA A 16 0.79 -19.12 -9.69
C ALA A 16 0.24 -20.55 -9.66
N GLY A 17 0.83 -21.43 -8.83
CA GLY A 17 0.37 -22.80 -8.64
C GLY A 17 -1.04 -22.87 -8.06
N ALA A 18 -1.34 -22.05 -7.05
CA ALA A 18 -2.67 -21.97 -6.44
C ALA A 18 -3.75 -21.47 -7.41
N LEU A 19 -3.37 -20.64 -8.40
CA LEU A 19 -4.25 -20.14 -9.44
C LEU A 19 -4.30 -21.03 -10.70
N GLY A 20 -3.51 -22.11 -10.76
CA GLY A 20 -3.39 -22.94 -11.97
C GLY A 20 -2.76 -22.22 -13.16
N LEU A 21 -1.99 -21.16 -12.93
CA LEU A 21 -1.37 -20.34 -13.98
C LEU A 21 -0.02 -20.93 -14.42
N SER A 22 0.20 -21.02 -15.73
CA SER A 22 1.52 -21.31 -16.30
C SER A 22 2.39 -20.05 -16.22
N PHE A 23 3.09 -19.86 -15.11
CA PHE A 23 3.91 -18.67 -14.88
C PHE A 23 5.38 -18.93 -15.24
N ALA A 24 5.82 -18.38 -16.37
CA ALA A 24 7.24 -18.33 -16.69
C ALA A 24 7.90 -17.24 -15.84
N LEU A 25 8.65 -17.62 -14.80
CA LEU A 25 9.49 -16.69 -14.05
C LEU A 25 10.44 -15.99 -15.04
N ALA A 26 10.13 -14.74 -15.39
CA ALA A 26 11.01 -13.91 -16.20
C ALA A 26 12.28 -13.65 -15.37
N ALA A 27 13.33 -14.43 -15.65
CA ALA A 27 14.64 -14.19 -15.10
C ALA A 27 15.19 -12.90 -15.75
N CYS A 28 14.90 -11.74 -15.18
CA CYS A 28 15.62 -10.51 -15.49
C CYS A 28 17.02 -10.60 -14.87
N GLY A 29 17.87 -11.45 -15.46
CA GLY A 29 19.31 -11.41 -15.25
C GLY A 29 19.85 -10.14 -15.91
N GLY A 30 20.23 -9.16 -15.09
CA GLY A 30 20.83 -7.91 -15.56
C GLY A 30 22.03 -8.18 -16.48
N LYS A 31 21.92 -7.77 -17.75
CA LYS A 31 23.11 -7.56 -18.58
C LYS A 31 23.72 -6.24 -18.12
N VAL A 32 24.83 -6.33 -17.40
CA VAL A 32 25.79 -5.23 -17.27
C VAL A 32 26.32 -4.95 -18.69
N VAL A 33 25.79 -3.92 -19.33
CA VAL A 33 26.44 -3.32 -20.49
C VAL A 33 27.39 -2.27 -19.94
N VAL A 34 28.68 -2.60 -19.98
CA VAL A 34 29.77 -1.64 -19.78
C VAL A 34 29.75 -0.74 -21.01
N ASP A 35 29.48 0.55 -20.78
CA ASP A 35 29.45 1.55 -21.83
C ASP A 35 30.86 1.74 -22.41
N SER A 36 30.94 1.88 -23.72
CA SER A 36 32.18 2.19 -24.44
C SER A 36 31.83 2.99 -25.69
N GLY A 37 31.62 4.28 -25.48
CA GLY A 37 32.27 5.33 -26.27
C GLY A 37 31.81 5.59 -27.70
N SER A 38 31.38 6.85 -27.87
CA SER A 38 31.66 7.77 -28.99
C SER A 38 30.78 7.73 -30.26
N GLY A 39 30.22 8.91 -30.57
CA GLY A 39 30.40 9.50 -31.90
C GLY A 39 29.16 10.04 -32.64
N ALA A 40 28.93 11.36 -32.48
CA ALA A 40 28.69 12.34 -33.54
C ALA A 40 27.36 12.41 -34.35
N GLY A 41 26.89 13.67 -34.47
CA GLY A 41 26.15 14.24 -35.61
C GLY A 41 24.62 14.05 -35.58
N GLY A 42 23.77 15.03 -35.83
CA GLY A 42 23.92 16.39 -36.36
C GLY A 42 22.53 16.89 -36.80
N ASP A 43 22.33 18.20 -36.69
CA ASP A 43 21.48 19.11 -37.49
C ASP A 43 20.07 18.74 -37.97
N GLY A 44 19.16 19.73 -37.92
CA GLY A 44 18.11 19.83 -38.94
C GLY A 44 16.85 20.58 -38.53
N ALA A 45 16.76 21.84 -38.94
CA ALA A 45 15.67 22.79 -38.72
C ALA A 45 14.43 22.60 -39.63
N GLY A 46 13.35 23.30 -39.27
CA GLY A 46 12.24 23.69 -40.14
C GLY A 46 10.88 23.43 -39.47
N GLY A 47 9.92 24.34 -39.40
CA GLY A 47 9.71 25.61 -40.09
C GLY A 47 8.22 25.95 -39.97
N ALA A 48 7.94 27.24 -39.86
CA ALA A 48 6.68 27.83 -39.40
C ALA A 48 5.58 27.94 -40.48
N GLY A 49 4.35 28.19 -40.02
CA GLY A 49 3.22 28.72 -40.78
C GLY A 49 1.94 28.51 -39.97
N GLY A 50 1.03 29.45 -39.77
CA GLY A 50 0.85 30.82 -40.26
C GLY A 50 -0.39 31.37 -39.57
N ALA A 51 -0.41 32.69 -39.42
CA ALA A 51 -1.40 33.45 -38.65
C ALA A 51 -2.75 33.66 -39.36
N GLY A 52 -3.76 34.06 -38.59
CA GLY A 52 -4.75 35.05 -39.05
C GLY A 52 -6.15 34.88 -38.48
N GLY A 53 -6.72 35.98 -37.94
CA GLY A 53 -8.17 36.19 -38.04
C GLY A 53 -8.94 36.62 -36.78
N ILE A 54 -8.69 37.86 -36.36
CA ILE A 54 -9.58 38.82 -35.68
C ILE A 54 -11.11 38.60 -35.71
N GLY A 55 -11.78 38.95 -34.60
CA GLY A 55 -13.13 39.53 -34.64
C GLY A 55 -13.99 39.35 -33.38
N GLY A 56 -14.43 40.46 -32.77
CA GLY A 56 -15.72 40.52 -32.09
C GLY A 56 -15.74 41.02 -30.65
N MET A 57 -16.03 42.30 -30.48
CA MET A 57 -16.20 43.04 -29.22
C MET A 57 -17.59 42.80 -28.58
N GLY A 58 -17.68 43.03 -27.27
CA GLY A 58 -18.82 43.77 -26.70
C GLY A 58 -19.43 43.18 -25.43
N GLY A 59 -19.43 43.95 -24.33
CA GLY A 59 -20.37 43.74 -23.22
C GLY A 59 -19.89 44.12 -21.82
N THR A 60 -19.80 45.43 -21.55
CA THR A 60 -19.85 46.09 -20.23
C THR A 60 -20.93 45.47 -19.31
N GLY A 61 -20.86 45.38 -17.99
CA GLY A 61 -20.22 46.17 -16.94
C GLY A 61 -21.22 46.23 -15.77
N GLY A 62 -20.80 45.90 -14.55
CA GLY A 62 -21.64 45.95 -13.35
C GLY A 62 -20.80 45.73 -12.10
N MET A 63 -20.68 46.77 -11.30
CA MET A 63 -19.69 46.92 -10.23
C MET A 63 -20.30 46.71 -8.84
N SER A 64 -19.49 46.09 -7.97
CA SER A 64 -19.51 46.11 -6.49
C SER A 64 -20.65 45.46 -5.71
N THR A 65 -20.28 44.47 -4.88
CA THR A 65 -20.08 44.72 -3.44
C THR A 65 -19.32 43.56 -2.79
N THR A 66 -18.35 43.93 -1.96
CA THR A 66 -17.48 43.08 -1.15
C THR A 66 -18.26 42.36 -0.05
N THR A 67 -18.10 41.04 0.05
CA THR A 67 -18.29 40.29 1.30
C THR A 67 -17.22 39.22 1.38
N SER A 68 -16.27 39.42 2.28
CA SER A 68 -15.24 38.46 2.64
C SER A 68 -15.92 37.26 3.30
N SER A 69 -16.00 36.14 2.59
CA SER A 69 -16.30 34.84 3.16
C SER A 69 -15.27 33.87 2.60
N SER A 70 -14.43 33.34 3.49
CA SER A 70 -13.55 32.22 3.22
C SER A 70 -14.42 30.99 3.03
N SER A 71 -14.82 30.75 1.78
CA SER A 71 -15.52 29.53 1.36
C SER A 71 -14.51 28.39 1.31
N SER A 72 -14.39 27.63 2.40
CA SER A 72 -13.83 26.28 2.32
C SER A 72 -14.80 25.45 1.48
N VAL A 73 -14.42 25.19 0.23
CA VAL A 73 -15.19 24.36 -0.70
C VAL A 73 -14.98 22.90 -0.27
N SER A 74 -15.88 22.38 0.55
CA SER A 74 -15.97 20.95 0.82
C SER A 74 -16.68 20.28 -0.36
N SER A 75 -15.91 19.79 -1.33
CA SER A 75 -16.40 18.93 -2.40
C SER A 75 -16.57 17.51 -1.88
N SER A 76 -17.78 16.97 -2.05
CA SER A 76 -18.13 15.59 -1.74
C SER A 76 -17.28 14.62 -2.58
N SER A 77 -16.50 13.81 -1.88
CA SER A 77 -15.46 12.90 -2.36
C SER A 77 -15.99 11.76 -3.24
N GLY A 78 -15.29 11.47 -4.33
CA GLY A 78 -15.49 10.29 -5.19
C GLY A 78 -14.80 9.02 -4.67
N ASN A 79 -13.97 9.13 -3.64
CA ASN A 79 -13.38 8.00 -2.91
C ASN A 79 -14.08 7.88 -1.54
N PRO A 80 -14.80 6.77 -1.27
CA PRO A 80 -15.54 6.59 -0.01
C PRO A 80 -14.63 6.54 1.22
N ASN A 81 -13.32 6.36 1.07
CA ASN A 81 -12.35 6.43 2.17
C ASN A 81 -11.92 7.85 2.55
N CYS A 82 -12.25 8.86 1.74
CA CYS A 82 -11.76 10.23 1.93
C CYS A 82 -12.81 11.13 2.60
N THR A 83 -13.59 10.58 3.52
CA THR A 83 -14.72 11.28 4.13
C THR A 83 -14.31 12.17 5.30
N MET A 84 -13.20 11.93 6.01
CA MET A 84 -12.57 12.89 6.94
C MET A 84 -11.04 12.72 7.07
N LEU A 85 -10.31 13.83 6.93
CA LEU A 85 -8.84 13.93 6.82
C LEU A 85 -8.13 13.77 8.18
N THR A 86 -7.00 13.06 8.24
CA THR A 86 -6.31 12.62 9.48
C THR A 86 -4.92 13.17 9.78
N GLY A 87 -4.48 14.17 9.03
CA GLY A 87 -3.48 15.12 9.51
C GLY A 87 -2.01 14.72 9.35
N MET A 88 -1.67 13.57 8.77
CA MET A 88 -0.31 13.37 8.22
C MET A 88 -0.33 13.65 6.72
N VAL A 89 -0.21 14.94 6.42
CA VAL A 89 -0.32 15.48 5.07
C VAL A 89 1.07 15.62 4.46
N THR A 90 1.28 15.03 3.30
CA THR A 90 2.57 15.03 2.59
C THR A 90 2.48 15.85 1.32
N GLU A 91 3.54 16.60 1.01
CA GLU A 91 3.68 17.27 -0.30
C GLU A 91 3.75 16.23 -1.42
N TYR A 92 2.87 16.40 -2.40
CA TYR A 92 2.70 15.50 -3.53
C TYR A 92 2.57 16.30 -4.82
N LEU A 93 3.30 15.92 -5.85
CA LEU A 93 3.16 16.52 -7.17
C LEU A 93 2.09 15.75 -7.97
N ALA A 94 0.88 16.29 -8.01
CA ALA A 94 -0.23 15.72 -8.76
C ALA A 94 -0.18 16.19 -10.22
N CYS A 95 0.05 15.28 -11.17
CA CYS A 95 0.04 15.58 -12.59
C CYS A 95 -1.16 14.90 -13.27
N ILE A 96 -2.02 15.72 -13.89
CA ILE A 96 -3.23 15.27 -14.58
C ILE A 96 -3.14 15.60 -16.08
N GLN A 97 -3.94 14.90 -16.89
CA GLN A 97 -4.07 15.24 -18.30
C GLN A 97 -4.70 16.62 -18.46
N PRO A 98 -4.28 17.42 -19.45
CA PRO A 98 -5.00 18.62 -19.81
C PRO A 98 -6.43 18.28 -20.26
N ASP A 99 -7.31 19.28 -20.23
CA ASP A 99 -8.67 19.11 -20.71
C ASP A 99 -8.74 18.81 -22.21
N SER A 100 -9.95 18.59 -22.74
CA SER A 100 -10.16 18.30 -24.17
C SER A 100 -9.69 19.41 -25.12
N THR A 101 -9.37 20.60 -24.59
CA THR A 101 -8.83 21.74 -25.34
C THR A 101 -7.32 21.91 -25.18
N GLY A 102 -6.66 21.02 -24.43
CA GLY A 102 -5.23 21.05 -24.18
C GLY A 102 -4.82 22.02 -23.07
N ASN A 103 -5.76 22.54 -22.28
CA ASN A 103 -5.49 23.51 -21.23
C ASN A 103 -5.43 22.84 -19.84
N CYS A 104 -4.59 23.40 -18.98
CA CYS A 104 -4.52 23.00 -17.58
C CYS A 104 -5.63 23.67 -16.76
N PRO A 105 -6.34 22.92 -15.91
CA PRO A 105 -7.28 23.50 -14.96
C PRO A 105 -6.63 24.64 -14.13
N ALA A 106 -7.36 25.73 -13.91
CA ALA A 106 -6.96 26.71 -12.92
C ALA A 106 -6.89 26.06 -11.53
N LEU A 107 -6.07 26.62 -10.61
CA LEU A 107 -5.82 26.06 -9.28
C LEU A 107 -7.14 25.72 -8.54
N GLU A 108 -8.12 26.63 -8.56
CA GLU A 108 -9.42 26.45 -7.92
C GLU A 108 -10.26 25.30 -8.50
N ASN A 109 -9.97 24.85 -9.73
CA ASN A 109 -10.71 23.79 -10.42
C ASN A 109 -9.90 22.49 -10.55
N ALA A 110 -8.68 22.46 -10.01
CA ALA A 110 -7.78 21.31 -10.14
C ALA A 110 -8.14 20.17 -9.17
N ALA A 111 -8.79 20.46 -8.04
CA ALA A 111 -9.06 19.49 -6.99
C ALA A 111 -9.86 18.27 -7.48
N GLY A 112 -10.99 18.47 -8.17
CA GLY A 112 -11.82 17.36 -8.64
C GLY A 112 -11.10 16.42 -9.63
N PRO A 113 -10.47 16.94 -10.70
CA PRO A 113 -9.65 16.12 -11.60
C PRO A 113 -8.44 15.47 -10.91
N ILE A 114 -7.79 16.16 -9.96
CA ILE A 114 -6.72 15.56 -9.15
C ILE A 114 -7.27 14.43 -8.32
N GLU A 115 -8.34 14.61 -7.54
CA GLU A 115 -9.01 13.57 -6.75
C GLU A 115 -9.40 12.37 -7.61
N ALA A 116 -9.98 12.59 -8.79
CA ALA A 116 -10.32 11.53 -9.73
C ALA A 116 -9.08 10.79 -10.29
N SER A 117 -7.91 11.44 -10.25
CA SER A 117 -6.61 10.85 -10.60
C SER A 117 -5.86 10.26 -9.40
N LEU A 118 -6.31 10.55 -8.17
CA LEU A 118 -5.78 9.93 -6.97
C LEU A 118 -6.34 8.51 -6.85
N ASP A 119 -5.52 7.61 -6.37
CA ASP A 119 -5.96 6.25 -6.11
C ASP A 119 -6.77 6.15 -4.82
N PHE A 120 -7.33 4.97 -4.60
CA PHE A 120 -8.05 4.62 -3.38
C PHE A 120 -7.21 4.76 -2.09
N CYS A 121 -5.88 4.67 -2.22
CA CYS A 121 -4.91 4.75 -1.12
C CYS A 121 -4.48 6.18 -0.79
N THR A 122 -4.96 7.18 -1.52
CA THR A 122 -4.50 8.56 -1.41
C THR A 122 -5.70 9.49 -1.39
N CYS A 123 -5.87 10.22 -0.30
CA CYS A 123 -6.87 11.26 -0.19
C CYS A 123 -6.25 12.62 -0.49
N LEU A 124 -6.90 13.42 -1.35
CA LEU A 124 -6.49 14.80 -1.56
C LEU A 124 -6.86 15.58 -0.30
N SER A 125 -5.87 16.19 0.35
CA SER A 125 -6.12 17.16 1.42
C SER A 125 -6.34 18.55 0.83
N SER A 126 -5.44 19.02 -0.03
CA SER A 126 -5.55 20.33 -0.69
C SER A 126 -4.63 20.43 -1.91
N VAL A 127 -4.90 21.41 -2.78
CA VAL A 127 -4.02 21.77 -3.90
C VAL A 127 -3.38 23.12 -3.57
N GLU A 128 -2.07 23.14 -3.35
CA GLU A 128 -1.34 24.30 -2.83
C GLU A 128 -0.87 25.25 -3.94
N LYS A 129 -0.43 24.70 -5.07
CA LYS A 129 0.17 25.49 -6.15
C LYS A 129 0.06 24.81 -7.51
N GLY A 130 0.01 25.61 -8.57
CA GLY A 130 -0.05 25.16 -9.95
C GLY A 130 -1.09 25.95 -10.77
N PRO A 131 -1.29 25.60 -12.05
CA PRO A 131 -0.53 24.61 -12.80
C PRO A 131 0.95 25.01 -12.94
N SER A 132 1.84 24.02 -12.87
CA SER A 132 3.28 24.15 -13.03
C SER A 132 3.76 23.30 -14.20
N PRO A 133 4.88 23.65 -14.85
CA PRO A 133 5.41 22.88 -15.97
C PRO A 133 5.67 21.43 -15.56
N ASP A 134 5.22 20.49 -16.39
CA ASP A 134 5.47 19.06 -16.22
C ASP A 134 6.97 18.76 -16.19
N PRO A 135 7.52 18.25 -15.07
CA PRO A 135 8.95 17.93 -14.96
C PRO A 135 9.39 16.84 -15.93
N SER A 136 8.46 15.99 -16.38
CA SER A 136 8.75 14.90 -17.31
C SER A 136 8.71 15.32 -18.78
N GLY A 137 8.24 16.54 -19.09
CA GLY A 137 8.14 17.06 -20.45
C GLY A 137 7.08 16.39 -21.32
N THR A 138 6.16 15.62 -20.72
CA THR A 138 5.08 14.89 -21.41
C THR A 138 3.82 15.74 -21.64
N GLY A 139 3.80 16.97 -21.15
CA GLY A 139 2.69 17.92 -21.36
C GLY A 139 1.57 17.79 -20.33
N LEU A 140 1.83 17.18 -19.17
CA LEU A 140 0.87 17.10 -18.08
C LEU A 140 0.67 18.45 -17.37
N CYS A 141 -0.45 18.57 -16.68
CA CYS A 141 -0.75 19.69 -15.81
C CYS A 141 -0.40 19.30 -14.38
N CYS A 142 0.71 19.83 -13.85
CA CYS A 142 1.23 19.43 -12.54
C CYS A 142 0.94 20.47 -11.46
N TYR A 143 0.56 20.00 -10.29
CA TYR A 143 0.18 20.80 -9.13
C TYR A 143 0.90 20.30 -7.90
N GLY A 144 1.45 21.21 -7.10
CA GLY A 144 1.84 20.89 -5.74
C GLY A 144 0.56 20.74 -4.92
N ALA A 145 0.32 19.53 -4.45
CA ALA A 145 -0.81 19.14 -3.64
C ALA A 145 -0.32 18.61 -2.30
N LEU A 146 -1.25 18.54 -1.38
CA LEU A 146 -1.13 17.94 -0.08
C LEU A 146 -2.04 16.72 -0.07
N VAL A 147 -1.48 15.56 0.18
CA VAL A 147 -2.23 14.29 0.18
C VAL A 147 -2.00 13.52 1.46
N GLU A 148 -2.91 12.60 1.72
CA GLU A 148 -2.87 11.68 2.85
C GLU A 148 -2.90 10.24 2.34
N PHE A 149 -1.98 9.41 2.83
CA PHE A 149 -1.94 7.99 2.47
C PHE A 149 -2.76 7.19 3.47
N VAL A 150 -3.76 6.46 2.98
CA VAL A 150 -4.68 5.66 3.80
C VAL A 150 -4.38 4.15 3.74
N CYS A 151 -3.40 3.74 2.93
CA CYS A 151 -2.96 2.35 2.84
C CYS A 151 -1.72 2.08 3.72
N VAL A 152 -1.73 0.94 4.39
CA VAL A 152 -0.59 0.42 5.17
C VAL A 152 -0.12 -0.91 4.60
N VAL A 153 1.10 -1.29 4.97
CA VAL A 153 1.64 -2.62 4.65
C VAL A 153 0.89 -3.65 5.51
N GLY A 154 0.50 -4.77 4.89
CA GLY A 154 -0.39 -5.77 5.50
C GLY A 154 -1.88 -5.40 5.41
N ARG A 155 -2.70 -6.08 6.21
CA ARG A 155 -4.17 -6.01 6.17
C ARG A 155 -4.81 -5.49 7.46
N ALA A 156 -4.23 -4.46 8.07
CA ALA A 156 -4.86 -3.80 9.21
C ALA A 156 -6.27 -3.29 8.86
N LEU A 157 -7.26 -3.51 9.75
CA LEU A 157 -8.64 -3.12 9.49
C LEU A 157 -8.73 -1.61 9.19
N PRO A 158 -9.25 -1.21 8.01
CA PRO A 158 -9.34 0.20 7.65
C PRO A 158 -10.44 0.92 8.45
N SER A 159 -10.24 2.22 8.67
CA SER A 159 -11.29 3.19 9.01
C SER A 159 -11.19 4.42 8.12
N GLU A 160 -12.12 5.35 8.30
CA GLU A 160 -12.07 6.69 7.69
C GLU A 160 -10.73 7.39 7.98
N ASN A 161 -10.08 7.04 9.09
CA ASN A 161 -8.91 7.71 9.63
C ASN A 161 -7.59 6.95 9.40
N GLY A 162 -7.53 6.07 8.40
CA GLY A 162 -6.46 5.10 8.23
C GLY A 162 -6.71 3.81 9.03
N PRO A 163 -5.69 2.97 9.27
CA PRO A 163 -5.88 1.70 9.97
C PRO A 163 -6.38 1.93 11.41
N LEU A 164 -7.37 1.14 11.83
CA LEU A 164 -7.79 1.11 13.23
C LEU A 164 -6.72 0.44 14.06
N VAL A 165 -6.20 1.17 15.04
CA VAL A 165 -5.15 0.66 15.94
C VAL A 165 -5.67 0.76 17.37
N ALA A 166 -5.51 -0.32 18.14
CA ALA A 166 -5.90 -0.32 19.54
C ALA A 166 -4.91 0.54 20.37
N PRO A 167 -5.38 1.33 21.35
CA PRO A 167 -4.49 1.92 22.34
C PRO A 167 -3.76 0.84 23.15
N ILE A 168 -2.57 1.14 23.68
CA ILE A 168 -1.81 0.19 24.50
C ILE A 168 -2.14 0.30 25.99
N ASP A 169 -1.92 -0.79 26.71
CA ASP A 169 -1.94 -0.90 28.17
C ASP A 169 -0.59 -1.45 28.65
N ASN A 170 0.20 -0.62 29.33
CA ASN A 170 1.52 -1.02 29.85
C ASN A 170 1.36 -1.82 31.14
N GLY A 171 2.21 -2.83 31.33
CA GLY A 171 2.17 -3.74 32.47
C GLY A 171 1.08 -4.82 32.39
N LYS A 172 0.20 -4.78 31.39
CA LYS A 172 -0.86 -5.78 31.19
C LYS A 172 -0.34 -6.98 30.40
N ARG A 173 -0.65 -8.18 30.90
CA ARG A 173 -0.35 -9.48 30.27
C ARG A 173 -1.49 -9.97 29.36
N GLY A 174 -1.26 -11.05 28.62
CA GLY A 174 -2.23 -11.72 27.73
C GLY A 174 -1.85 -11.67 26.25
N TRP A 175 -1.04 -10.67 25.87
CA TRP A 175 -0.59 -10.43 24.50
C TRP A 175 0.94 -10.34 24.36
N SER A 176 1.68 -10.34 25.47
CA SER A 176 3.15 -10.25 25.47
C SER A 176 3.78 -11.35 26.33
N ASP A 177 3.17 -12.54 26.32
CA ASP A 177 3.55 -13.66 27.18
C ASP A 177 4.41 -14.72 26.47
N GLU A 178 4.79 -14.51 25.21
CA GLU A 178 5.67 -15.44 24.50
C GLU A 178 7.11 -15.33 25.03
N GLU A 179 7.74 -16.46 25.29
CA GLU A 179 9.11 -16.51 25.80
C GLU A 179 10.13 -16.18 24.68
N LEU A 180 10.34 -14.88 24.44
CA LEU A 180 11.32 -14.35 23.51
C LEU A 180 12.43 -13.62 24.26
N LEU A 181 13.68 -13.99 23.97
CA LEU A 181 14.88 -13.45 24.62
C LEU A 181 15.81 -12.81 23.56
N PRO A 182 15.45 -11.65 22.98
CA PRO A 182 16.37 -10.88 22.16
C PRO A 182 17.56 -10.39 23.00
N CYS A 183 18.73 -10.28 22.37
CA CYS A 183 19.93 -9.73 22.98
C CYS A 183 19.72 -8.24 23.28
N ILE A 184 19.72 -7.88 24.56
CA ILE A 184 19.65 -6.48 25.01
C ILE A 184 21.00 -5.95 25.49
N ASP A 185 22.03 -6.81 25.51
CA ASP A 185 23.35 -6.46 26.00
C ASP A 185 23.99 -5.38 25.13
N GLY A 186 24.45 -4.32 25.77
CA GLY A 186 25.07 -3.18 25.08
C GLY A 186 24.09 -2.21 24.42
N LEU A 187 22.78 -2.45 24.49
CA LEU A 187 21.77 -1.48 24.04
C LEU A 187 21.54 -0.40 25.10
N SER A 188 21.50 0.86 24.68
CA SER A 188 21.07 1.94 25.56
C SER A 188 19.57 1.84 25.84
N ALA A 189 19.08 2.49 26.90
CA ALA A 189 17.65 2.58 27.16
C ALA A 189 16.88 3.25 25.99
N SER A 190 17.51 4.20 25.30
CA SER A 190 16.92 4.86 24.13
C SER A 190 16.82 3.91 22.94
N ASP A 191 17.85 3.10 22.67
CA ASP A 191 17.83 2.14 21.56
C ASP A 191 16.75 1.07 21.80
N ARG A 192 16.67 0.56 23.04
CA ARG A 192 15.64 -0.40 23.47
C ARG A 192 14.23 0.16 23.23
N GLU A 193 14.01 1.44 23.52
CA GLU A 193 12.71 2.08 23.33
C GLU A 193 12.35 2.28 21.86
N ILE A 194 13.32 2.65 21.01
CA ILE A 194 13.11 2.74 19.55
C ILE A 194 12.73 1.37 18.98
N ILE A 195 13.44 0.32 19.39
CA ILE A 195 13.19 -1.04 18.93
C ILE A 195 11.83 -1.53 19.41
N ALA A 196 11.52 -1.36 20.71
CA ALA A 196 10.22 -1.72 21.26
C ALA A 196 9.08 -0.95 20.59
N GLY A 197 9.26 0.34 20.31
CA GLY A 197 8.27 1.17 19.62
C GLY A 197 7.92 0.64 18.23
N ARG A 198 8.90 0.09 17.49
CA ARG A 198 8.63 -0.59 16.20
C ARG A 198 7.77 -1.84 16.40
N TRP A 199 8.16 -2.71 17.32
CA TRP A 199 7.45 -3.97 17.60
C TRP A 199 6.03 -3.75 18.15
N ILE A 200 5.81 -2.68 18.91
CA ILE A 200 4.47 -2.27 19.34
C ILE A 200 3.64 -1.86 18.14
N ARG A 201 4.15 -0.99 17.25
CA ARG A 201 3.40 -0.58 16.06
C ARG A 201 3.04 -1.78 15.20
N ASP A 202 4.00 -2.64 14.90
CA ASP A 202 3.77 -3.84 14.09
C ASP A 202 2.73 -4.73 14.77
N GLY A 203 2.91 -5.08 16.05
CA GLY A 203 1.96 -5.93 16.78
C GLY A 203 0.54 -5.36 16.90
N LEU A 204 0.38 -4.03 16.89
CA LEU A 204 -0.95 -3.41 16.86
C LEU A 204 -1.58 -3.43 15.47
N PHE A 205 -0.79 -3.37 14.39
CA PHE A 205 -1.30 -3.60 13.04
C PHE A 205 -1.77 -5.05 12.88
N GLU A 206 -1.00 -6.03 13.35
CA GLU A 206 -1.43 -7.44 13.32
C GLU A 206 -2.69 -7.68 14.16
N HIS A 207 -2.78 -7.03 15.33
CA HIS A 207 -4.00 -7.08 16.15
C HIS A 207 -5.22 -6.52 15.40
N ALA A 208 -5.04 -5.49 14.57
CA ALA A 208 -6.10 -4.96 13.72
C ALA A 208 -6.43 -5.91 12.55
N SER A 209 -5.43 -6.59 11.99
CA SER A 209 -5.58 -7.57 10.91
C SER A 209 -6.48 -8.75 11.33
N ILE A 210 -6.52 -9.12 12.62
CA ILE A 210 -7.47 -10.12 13.16
C ILE A 210 -8.91 -9.77 12.78
N ALA A 211 -9.30 -8.49 12.93
CA ALA A 211 -10.64 -8.05 12.62
C ALA A 211 -10.88 -8.02 11.10
N SER A 212 -9.87 -7.67 10.29
CA SER A 212 -9.97 -7.68 8.84
C SER A 212 -10.16 -9.11 8.29
N PHE A 213 -9.37 -10.08 8.74
CA PHE A 213 -9.54 -11.48 8.35
C PHE A 213 -10.83 -12.11 8.88
N SER A 214 -11.25 -11.74 10.10
CA SER A 214 -12.55 -12.16 10.63
C SER A 214 -13.70 -11.65 9.76
N ARG A 215 -13.63 -10.40 9.30
CA ARG A 215 -14.59 -9.83 8.34
C ARG A 215 -14.53 -10.57 7.00
N LEU A 216 -13.33 -10.86 6.49
CA LEU A 216 -13.14 -11.62 5.24
C LEU A 216 -13.81 -13.00 5.32
N ALA A 217 -13.62 -13.74 6.41
CA ALA A 217 -14.22 -15.07 6.58
C ALA A 217 -15.76 -15.01 6.52
N LEU A 218 -16.36 -14.01 7.16
CA LEU A 218 -17.81 -13.79 7.12
C LEU A 218 -18.28 -13.33 5.73
N ALA A 219 -17.52 -12.49 5.04
CA ALA A 219 -17.84 -12.07 3.67
C ALA A 219 -17.80 -13.24 2.68
N LEU A 220 -16.81 -14.14 2.82
CA LEU A 220 -16.70 -15.36 2.03
C LEU A 220 -17.87 -16.31 2.27
N LEU A 221 -18.28 -16.49 3.53
CA LEU A 221 -19.49 -17.26 3.88
C LEU A 221 -20.74 -16.65 3.25
N ALA A 222 -20.92 -15.33 3.34
CA ALA A 222 -22.05 -14.63 2.74
C ALA A 222 -22.07 -14.77 1.21
N ALA A 223 -20.89 -14.78 0.58
CA ALA A 223 -20.71 -14.98 -0.86
C ALA A 223 -20.82 -16.45 -1.30
N SER A 224 -21.07 -17.40 -0.37
CA SER A 224 -21.09 -18.84 -0.65
C SER A 224 -19.78 -19.38 -1.25
N ALA A 225 -18.64 -18.85 -0.81
CA ALA A 225 -17.33 -19.35 -1.17
C ALA A 225 -17.14 -20.81 -0.68
N ASP A 226 -16.21 -21.52 -1.32
CA ASP A 226 -15.89 -22.89 -0.91
C ASP A 226 -15.28 -22.95 0.51
N ALA A 227 -15.38 -24.13 1.12
CA ALA A 227 -14.95 -24.35 2.49
C ALA A 227 -13.44 -24.11 2.69
N ASP A 228 -12.61 -24.27 1.65
CA ASP A 228 -11.17 -24.09 1.77
C ASP A 228 -10.81 -22.60 1.84
N LEU A 229 -11.50 -21.71 1.10
CA LEU A 229 -11.34 -20.26 1.23
C LEU A 229 -11.75 -19.75 2.61
N VAL A 230 -12.90 -20.20 3.12
CA VAL A 230 -13.39 -19.82 4.45
C VAL A 230 -12.42 -20.31 5.54
N ARG A 231 -11.96 -21.57 5.46
CA ARG A 231 -10.96 -22.10 6.39
C ARG A 231 -9.68 -21.28 6.36
N SER A 232 -9.15 -20.99 5.17
CA SER A 232 -7.90 -20.24 5.01
C SER A 232 -8.01 -18.83 5.61
N ALA A 233 -9.16 -18.16 5.50
CA ALA A 233 -9.38 -16.85 6.11
C ALA A 233 -9.41 -16.91 7.65
N HIS A 234 -9.97 -17.96 8.24
CA HIS A 234 -9.90 -18.19 9.68
C HIS A 234 -8.50 -18.53 10.16
N GLU A 235 -7.75 -19.34 9.39
CA GLU A 235 -6.35 -19.63 9.68
C GLU A 235 -5.50 -18.36 9.67
N ALA A 236 -5.68 -17.50 8.66
CA ALA A 236 -5.00 -16.20 8.61
C ALA A 236 -5.34 -15.33 9.84
N ALA A 237 -6.61 -15.26 10.27
CA ALA A 237 -6.97 -14.53 11.49
C ALA A 237 -6.26 -15.08 12.75
N LEU A 238 -6.03 -16.40 12.83
CA LEU A 238 -5.29 -17.02 13.93
C LEU A 238 -3.78 -16.76 13.85
N ASP A 239 -3.24 -16.73 12.64
CA ASP A 239 -1.87 -16.31 12.40
C ASP A 239 -1.65 -14.87 12.86
N GLU A 240 -2.60 -13.96 12.60
CA GLU A 240 -2.51 -12.57 13.11
C GLU A 240 -2.56 -12.45 14.64
N VAL A 241 -3.33 -13.31 15.31
CA VAL A 241 -3.28 -13.39 16.79
C VAL A 241 -1.87 -13.75 17.25
N ARG A 242 -1.22 -14.69 16.56
CA ARG A 242 0.16 -15.10 16.85
C ARG A 242 1.15 -14.00 16.51
N HIS A 243 1.02 -13.33 15.36
CA HIS A 243 1.92 -12.24 14.96
C HIS A 243 1.86 -11.08 15.96
N ALA A 244 0.66 -10.66 16.35
CA ALA A 244 0.46 -9.66 17.39
C ALA A 244 1.16 -10.05 18.70
N LYS A 245 1.00 -11.31 19.13
CA LYS A 245 1.64 -11.83 20.34
C LYS A 245 3.16 -11.84 20.28
N LEU A 246 3.73 -12.34 19.17
CA LEU A 246 5.18 -12.40 18.98
C LEU A 246 5.79 -10.99 18.97
N SER A 247 5.19 -10.08 18.21
CA SER A 247 5.62 -8.69 18.12
C SER A 247 5.55 -7.98 19.47
N LEU A 248 4.43 -8.08 20.18
CA LEU A 248 4.29 -7.44 21.50
C LEU A 248 5.16 -8.10 22.58
N SER A 249 5.48 -9.39 22.46
CA SER A 249 6.43 -10.07 23.35
C SER A 249 7.87 -9.61 23.11
N LEU A 250 8.28 -9.37 21.84
CA LEU A 250 9.55 -8.72 21.55
C LEU A 250 9.60 -7.32 22.14
N ALA A 251 8.56 -6.52 21.95
CA ALA A 251 8.47 -5.19 22.55
C ALA A 251 8.62 -5.23 24.08
N ALA A 252 7.93 -6.17 24.73
CA ALA A 252 8.00 -6.35 26.17
C ALA A 252 9.41 -6.76 26.63
N ALA A 253 10.08 -7.65 25.90
CA ALA A 253 11.46 -8.04 26.20
C ALA A 253 12.43 -6.86 26.05
N TYR A 254 12.28 -6.02 25.02
CA TYR A 254 13.09 -4.81 24.85
C TYR A 254 12.81 -3.77 25.92
N ARG A 255 11.58 -3.59 26.42
CA ARG A 255 11.27 -2.63 27.51
C ARG A 255 11.59 -3.18 28.90
N GLY A 256 11.43 -4.48 29.10
CA GLY A 256 11.40 -5.11 30.42
C GLY A 256 10.05 -4.96 31.13
N GLU A 257 8.99 -4.63 30.39
CA GLU A 257 7.62 -4.46 30.89
C GLU A 257 6.62 -5.00 29.87
N SER A 258 5.60 -5.74 30.33
CA SER A 258 4.54 -6.26 29.46
C SER A 258 3.78 -5.14 28.73
N VAL A 259 3.31 -5.43 27.52
CA VAL A 259 2.45 -4.54 26.74
C VAL A 259 1.30 -5.34 26.15
N ALA A 260 0.09 -4.77 26.16
CA ALA A 260 -1.08 -5.38 25.54
C ALA A 260 -1.93 -4.34 24.81
N PRO A 261 -2.56 -4.68 23.68
CA PRO A 261 -3.62 -3.88 23.09
C PRO A 261 -4.83 -3.82 24.04
N ARG A 262 -5.48 -2.67 24.06
CA ARG A 262 -6.83 -2.51 24.60
C ARG A 262 -7.85 -2.96 23.55
N ALA A 263 -9.13 -2.78 23.84
CA ALA A 263 -10.18 -3.04 22.86
C ALA A 263 -9.91 -2.24 21.58
N LEU A 264 -9.96 -2.92 20.43
CA LEU A 264 -9.94 -2.26 19.13
C LEU A 264 -11.18 -1.34 19.06
N PRO A 265 -11.03 -0.06 18.69
CA PRO A 265 -12.13 0.90 18.68
C PRO A 265 -13.01 0.68 17.45
N LEU A 266 -13.68 -0.47 17.40
CA LEU A 266 -14.60 -0.83 16.33
C LEU A 266 -15.84 0.08 16.35
N PRO A 267 -16.39 0.44 15.19
CA PRO A 267 -17.70 1.09 15.12
C PRO A 267 -18.80 0.14 15.61
N ASP A 268 -19.96 0.71 15.97
CA ASP A 268 -21.12 -0.05 16.46
C ASP A 268 -21.60 -1.13 15.48
N ALA A 269 -21.37 -0.91 14.18
CA ALA A 269 -21.61 -1.89 13.14
C ALA A 269 -20.45 -1.91 12.14
N LEU A 270 -20.00 -3.11 11.81
CA LEU A 270 -18.98 -3.38 10.80
C LEU A 270 -19.69 -4.01 9.59
N PRO A 271 -19.87 -3.27 8.48
CA PRO A 271 -20.51 -3.83 7.30
C PRO A 271 -19.65 -4.97 6.75
N LEU A 272 -20.29 -6.09 6.42
CA LEU A 272 -19.61 -7.27 5.89
C LEU A 272 -19.12 -7.09 4.45
N GLY A 273 -19.73 -6.18 3.68
CA GLY A 273 -19.40 -6.00 2.26
C GLY A 273 -19.66 -7.26 1.45
N ALA A 274 -20.90 -7.77 1.45
CA ALA A 274 -21.27 -8.98 0.70
C ALA A 274 -21.32 -8.79 -0.83
N ASP A 275 -20.98 -7.59 -1.32
CA ASP A 275 -20.77 -7.34 -2.74
C ASP A 275 -19.44 -7.95 -3.18
N LEU A 276 -19.50 -8.84 -4.18
CA LEU A 276 -18.32 -9.47 -4.77
C LEU A 276 -17.33 -8.44 -5.34
N THR A 277 -17.81 -7.27 -5.78
CA THR A 277 -16.95 -6.19 -6.26
C THR A 277 -16.11 -5.62 -5.13
N GLU A 278 -16.74 -5.27 -4.00
CA GLU A 278 -16.07 -4.76 -2.80
C GLU A 278 -15.11 -5.79 -2.21
N LEU A 279 -15.54 -7.06 -2.12
CA LEU A 279 -14.70 -8.17 -1.68
C LEU A 279 -13.46 -8.34 -2.57
N ALA A 280 -13.63 -8.27 -3.89
CA ALA A 280 -12.51 -8.42 -4.83
C ALA A 280 -11.54 -7.24 -4.75
N VAL A 281 -12.05 -6.00 -4.72
CA VAL A 281 -11.21 -4.79 -4.67
C VAL A 281 -10.44 -4.72 -3.35
N SER A 282 -11.09 -4.96 -2.21
CA SER A 282 -10.41 -5.03 -0.91
C SER A 282 -9.36 -6.14 -0.87
N SER A 283 -9.64 -7.30 -1.50
CA SER A 283 -8.66 -8.39 -1.61
C SER A 283 -7.48 -8.06 -2.52
N VAL A 284 -7.62 -7.18 -3.52
CA VAL A 284 -6.49 -6.65 -4.29
C VAL A 284 -5.61 -5.76 -3.41
N VAL A 285 -6.22 -4.78 -2.73
CA VAL A 285 -5.48 -3.73 -2.01
C VAL A 285 -4.90 -4.25 -0.70
N GLU A 286 -5.75 -4.74 0.20
CA GLU A 286 -5.33 -5.19 1.53
C GLU A 286 -4.60 -6.54 1.45
N GLY A 287 -5.08 -7.44 0.60
CA GLY A 287 -4.57 -8.80 0.49
C GLY A 287 -3.38 -8.94 -0.46
N ALA A 288 -3.64 -8.85 -1.77
CA ALA A 288 -2.64 -9.16 -2.79
C ALA A 288 -1.47 -8.15 -2.77
N VAL A 289 -1.74 -6.86 -2.60
CA VAL A 289 -0.70 -5.84 -2.42
C VAL A 289 -0.19 -5.87 -0.98
N GLY A 290 -1.04 -5.59 0.01
CA GLY A 290 -0.64 -5.44 1.41
C GLY A 290 0.20 -6.60 1.95
N GLU A 291 -0.30 -7.83 1.84
CA GLU A 291 0.37 -9.03 2.39
C GLU A 291 1.62 -9.41 1.60
N THR A 292 1.63 -9.22 0.27
CA THR A 292 2.85 -9.47 -0.52
C THR A 292 3.96 -8.51 -0.12
N LEU A 293 3.64 -7.23 0.10
CA LEU A 293 4.61 -6.24 0.57
C LEU A 293 5.10 -6.57 1.99
N ALA A 294 4.20 -6.98 2.88
CA ALA A 294 4.51 -7.40 4.25
C ALA A 294 5.46 -8.61 4.25
N ALA A 295 5.11 -9.66 3.50
CA ALA A 295 5.90 -10.88 3.37
C ALA A 295 7.33 -10.61 2.88
N VAL A 296 7.45 -9.80 1.83
CA VAL A 296 8.75 -9.46 1.23
C VAL A 296 9.58 -8.58 2.17
N LEU A 297 8.97 -7.61 2.84
CA LEU A 297 9.67 -6.78 3.82
C LEU A 297 10.16 -7.60 5.01
N ALA A 298 9.32 -8.48 5.56
CA ALA A 298 9.72 -9.38 6.64
C ALA A 298 10.87 -10.30 6.21
N ALA A 299 10.87 -10.80 4.96
CA ALA A 299 11.96 -11.58 4.41
C ALA A 299 13.28 -10.78 4.28
N GLU A 300 13.24 -9.52 3.83
CA GLU A 300 14.41 -8.63 3.79
C GLU A 300 14.96 -8.35 5.20
N GLN A 301 14.06 -8.07 6.16
CA GLN A 301 14.42 -7.83 7.56
C GLN A 301 15.04 -9.09 8.20
N ALA A 302 14.45 -10.27 7.96
CA ALA A 302 14.95 -11.55 8.45
C ALA A 302 16.33 -11.92 7.87
N ALA A 303 16.62 -11.51 6.64
CA ALA A 303 17.89 -11.81 5.99
C ALA A 303 19.06 -11.05 6.61
N VAL A 304 18.80 -9.88 7.20
CA VAL A 304 19.83 -9.05 7.83
C VAL A 304 19.85 -9.15 9.35
N ALA A 305 18.75 -9.58 9.98
CA ALA A 305 18.66 -9.78 11.42
C ALA A 305 19.72 -10.77 11.93
N GLU A 306 20.56 -10.32 12.86
CA GLU A 306 21.60 -11.15 13.49
C GLU A 306 21.08 -11.77 14.79
N ASP A 307 20.15 -11.09 15.47
CA ASP A 307 19.49 -11.60 16.67
C ASP A 307 18.59 -12.82 16.35
N PRO A 308 18.84 -14.00 16.97
CA PRO A 308 18.09 -15.21 16.65
C PRO A 308 16.60 -15.18 17.02
N ALA A 309 16.20 -14.39 18.04
CA ALA A 309 14.79 -14.27 18.42
C ALA A 309 14.05 -13.40 17.40
N VAL A 310 14.62 -12.25 17.04
CA VAL A 310 14.07 -11.36 16.01
C VAL A 310 13.98 -12.06 14.66
N ARG A 311 15.08 -12.69 14.22
CA ARG A 311 15.11 -13.38 12.93
C ARG A 311 14.05 -14.48 12.83
N ARG A 312 13.83 -15.22 13.92
CA ARG A 312 12.82 -16.28 13.97
C ARG A 312 11.40 -15.73 13.80
N VAL A 313 11.08 -14.65 14.50
CA VAL A 313 9.76 -13.99 14.38
C VAL A 313 9.54 -13.47 12.96
N LEU A 314 10.53 -12.78 12.38
CA LEU A 314 10.43 -12.25 11.02
C LEU A 314 10.31 -13.35 9.95
N LEU A 315 11.01 -14.48 10.11
CA LEU A 315 10.87 -15.62 9.21
C LEU A 315 9.49 -16.28 9.29
N ALA A 316 8.91 -16.37 10.50
CA ALA A 316 7.56 -16.88 10.68
C ALA A 316 6.55 -15.97 9.97
N ILE A 317 6.56 -14.67 10.29
CA ILE A 317 5.72 -13.66 9.65
C ILE A 317 5.88 -13.72 8.13
N ALA A 318 7.11 -13.76 7.60
CA ALA A 318 7.32 -13.84 6.16
C ALA A 318 6.64 -15.06 5.50
N ASP A 319 6.73 -16.26 6.09
CA ASP A 319 6.06 -17.45 5.53
C ASP A 319 4.53 -17.38 5.68
N ASP A 320 4.03 -16.86 6.79
CA ASP A 320 2.61 -16.70 7.07
C ASP A 320 1.97 -15.67 6.13
N GLU A 321 2.57 -14.49 5.98
CA GLU A 321 2.12 -13.47 5.04
C GLU A 321 2.19 -13.94 3.58
N SER A 322 3.11 -14.85 3.26
CA SER A 322 3.15 -15.48 1.93
C SER A 322 1.91 -16.35 1.66
N ARG A 323 1.34 -16.99 2.71
CA ARG A 323 0.05 -17.71 2.63
C ARG A 323 -1.13 -16.74 2.56
N HIS A 324 -1.06 -15.62 3.26
CA HIS A 324 -2.10 -14.59 3.23
C HIS A 324 -2.21 -13.93 1.85
N ALA A 325 -1.07 -13.60 1.24
CA ALA A 325 -1.01 -13.12 -0.14
C ALA A 325 -1.63 -14.12 -1.12
N GLU A 326 -1.27 -15.41 -1.02
CA GLU A 326 -1.87 -16.47 -1.85
C GLU A 326 -3.39 -16.55 -1.67
N LEU A 327 -3.87 -16.51 -0.44
CA LEU A 327 -5.30 -16.49 -0.13
C LEU A 327 -5.99 -15.32 -0.84
N ALA A 328 -5.41 -14.12 -0.80
CA ALA A 328 -5.99 -12.95 -1.45
C ALA A 328 -6.17 -13.16 -2.96
N PHE A 329 -5.16 -13.70 -3.65
CA PHE A 329 -5.26 -14.04 -5.07
C PHE A 329 -6.36 -15.08 -5.36
N ARG A 330 -6.49 -16.10 -4.51
CA ARG A 330 -7.57 -17.11 -4.63
C ARG A 330 -8.95 -16.49 -4.41
N VAL A 331 -9.09 -15.57 -3.46
CA VAL A 331 -10.35 -14.82 -3.23
C VAL A 331 -10.71 -13.95 -4.44
N ILE A 332 -9.73 -13.26 -5.03
CA ILE A 332 -9.95 -12.47 -6.25
C ILE A 332 -10.44 -13.37 -7.40
N ALA A 333 -9.80 -14.53 -7.59
CA ALA A 333 -10.20 -15.49 -8.61
C ALA A 333 -11.64 -15.99 -8.41
N PHE A 334 -11.99 -16.34 -7.17
CA PHE A 334 -13.35 -16.72 -6.79
C PHE A 334 -14.37 -15.61 -7.07
N ALA A 335 -14.06 -14.37 -6.68
CA ALA A 335 -14.97 -13.24 -6.85
C ALA A 335 -15.19 -12.91 -8.33
N ILE A 336 -14.14 -12.99 -9.17
CA ILE A 336 -14.27 -12.85 -10.63
C ILE A 336 -15.14 -13.96 -11.22
N ALA A 337 -14.90 -15.22 -10.84
CA ALA A 337 -15.67 -16.36 -11.34
C ALA A 337 -17.16 -16.26 -10.97
N SER A 338 -17.46 -15.74 -9.78
CA SER A 338 -18.83 -15.62 -9.27
C SER A 338 -19.55 -14.35 -9.76
N GLY A 339 -18.82 -13.25 -9.92
CA GLY A 339 -19.38 -11.93 -10.24
C GLY A 339 -19.23 -11.49 -11.70
N GLY A 340 -18.47 -12.22 -12.51
CA GLY A 340 -18.33 -12.00 -13.95
C GLY A 340 -17.67 -10.66 -14.32
N LYS A 341 -18.06 -10.11 -15.47
CA LYS A 341 -17.42 -8.93 -16.09
C LYS A 341 -17.36 -7.69 -15.19
N PRO A 342 -18.41 -7.32 -14.42
CA PRO A 342 -18.34 -6.15 -13.53
C PRO A 342 -17.23 -6.26 -12.48
N VAL A 343 -17.08 -7.42 -11.85
CA VAL A 343 -16.03 -7.68 -10.84
C VAL A 343 -14.66 -7.69 -11.51
N LEU A 344 -14.52 -8.35 -12.66
CA LEU A 344 -13.27 -8.36 -13.42
C LEU A 344 -12.80 -6.94 -13.80
N ASP A 345 -13.72 -6.07 -14.22
CA ASP A 345 -13.41 -4.69 -14.56
C ASP A 345 -12.95 -3.89 -13.34
N ALA A 346 -13.59 -4.11 -12.18
CA ALA A 346 -13.17 -3.49 -10.92
C ALA A 346 -11.80 -3.98 -10.46
N VAL A 347 -11.53 -5.29 -10.51
CA VAL A 347 -10.23 -5.88 -10.19
C VAL A 347 -9.14 -5.36 -11.12
N SER A 348 -9.41 -5.28 -12.42
CA SER A 348 -8.44 -4.77 -13.40
C SER A 348 -8.10 -3.30 -13.13
N ARG A 349 -9.10 -2.48 -12.77
CA ARG A 349 -8.86 -1.09 -12.33
C ARG A 349 -8.05 -1.04 -11.02
N ALA A 350 -8.36 -1.88 -10.04
CA ALA A 350 -7.66 -1.90 -8.77
C ALA A 350 -6.17 -2.26 -8.94
N PHE A 351 -5.83 -3.27 -9.75
CA PHE A 351 -4.43 -3.58 -10.06
C PHE A 351 -3.72 -2.47 -10.84
N ALA A 352 -4.41 -1.84 -11.80
CA ALA A 352 -3.86 -0.69 -12.53
C ALA A 352 -3.56 0.48 -11.58
N GLN A 353 -4.46 0.78 -10.64
CA GLN A 353 -4.24 1.80 -9.61
C GLN A 353 -3.07 1.44 -8.69
N ALA A 354 -3.02 0.19 -8.21
CA ALA A 354 -1.92 -0.29 -7.37
C ALA A 354 -0.55 -0.20 -8.08
N SER A 355 -0.50 -0.36 -9.41
CA SER A 355 0.75 -0.21 -10.17
C SER A 355 1.33 1.20 -10.16
N SER A 356 0.49 2.20 -9.85
CA SER A 356 0.89 3.60 -9.92
C SER A 356 1.47 4.13 -8.61
N ARG A 357 1.25 3.47 -7.46
CA ARG A 357 1.73 3.94 -6.16
C ARG A 357 2.03 2.80 -5.19
N LEU A 358 3.17 2.94 -4.51
CA LEU A 358 3.60 2.09 -3.41
C LEU A 358 3.30 2.79 -2.09
N PRO A 359 2.93 2.04 -1.02
CA PRO A 359 2.88 2.62 0.31
C PRO A 359 4.26 3.13 0.72
N ASP A 360 4.27 4.07 1.65
CA ASP A 360 5.53 4.57 2.19
C ASP A 360 6.29 3.46 2.93
N PRO A 361 7.61 3.37 2.72
CA PRO A 361 8.42 2.43 3.45
C PRO A 361 8.49 2.86 4.92
N PRO A 362 8.76 1.91 5.84
CA PRO A 362 9.10 2.28 7.20
C PRO A 362 10.21 3.34 7.22
N ALA A 363 10.01 4.40 8.01
CA ALA A 363 10.98 5.48 8.16
C ALA A 363 12.28 4.98 8.78
N ASP A 364 13.38 5.65 8.44
CA ASP A 364 14.67 5.37 9.05
C ASP A 364 14.63 5.66 10.56
N VAL A 365 15.28 4.79 11.32
CA VAL A 365 15.36 4.89 12.77
C VAL A 365 16.70 5.50 13.19
N ALA A 366 16.68 6.28 14.27
CA ALA A 366 17.87 6.85 14.87
C ALA A 366 18.63 5.80 15.71
N LEU A 367 19.08 4.71 15.08
CA LEU A 367 19.89 3.65 15.70
C LEU A 367 21.27 3.58 15.02
N PRO A 368 22.33 3.19 15.75
CA PRO A 368 23.59 2.81 15.12
C PRO A 368 23.38 1.70 14.08
N ALA A 369 24.03 1.78 12.92
CA ALA A 369 23.75 0.88 11.79
C ALA A 369 23.94 -0.61 12.12
N ASN A 370 24.89 -0.95 12.98
CA ASN A 370 25.10 -2.33 13.45
C ASN A 370 23.94 -2.81 14.36
N VAL A 371 23.43 -1.93 15.24
CA VAL A 371 22.29 -2.23 16.11
C VAL A 371 21.02 -2.38 15.28
N ALA A 372 20.76 -1.43 14.38
CA ALA A 372 19.63 -1.49 13.46
C ALA A 372 19.60 -2.83 12.71
N ARG A 373 20.71 -3.20 12.06
CA ARG A 373 20.83 -4.45 11.32
C ARG A 373 20.64 -5.67 12.21
N ALA A 374 21.32 -5.73 13.36
CA ALA A 374 21.24 -6.86 14.28
C ALA A 374 19.80 -7.16 14.72
N HIS A 375 18.98 -6.11 14.89
CA HIS A 375 17.58 -6.20 15.30
C HIS A 375 16.58 -6.10 14.14
N GLY A 376 17.02 -6.39 12.92
CA GLY A 376 16.12 -6.56 11.77
C GLY A 376 15.61 -5.27 11.14
N PHE A 377 16.16 -4.11 11.48
CA PHE A 377 15.84 -2.87 10.78
C PHE A 377 16.58 -2.81 9.45
N VAL A 378 15.83 -2.45 8.41
CA VAL A 378 16.35 -2.13 7.08
C VAL A 378 16.10 -0.65 6.81
N ALA A 379 17.00 -0.02 6.06
CA ALA A 379 16.85 1.37 5.67
C ALA A 379 15.62 1.58 4.76
N SER A 380 15.02 2.76 4.83
CA SER A 380 13.82 3.15 4.09
C SER A 380 13.94 2.92 2.57
N ASN A 381 15.13 3.19 2.02
CA ASN A 381 15.43 2.93 0.60
C ASN A 381 15.48 1.43 0.26
N VAL A 382 15.93 0.57 1.18
CA VAL A 382 15.93 -0.88 1.01
C VAL A 382 14.50 -1.40 1.04
N SER A 383 13.69 -0.95 1.99
CA SER A 383 12.25 -1.25 2.07
C SER A 383 11.50 -0.82 0.80
N ARG A 384 11.73 0.41 0.33
CA ARG A 384 11.11 0.92 -0.92
C ARG A 384 11.50 0.06 -2.12
N ALA A 385 12.79 -0.30 -2.24
CA ALA A 385 13.25 -1.15 -3.32
C ALA A 385 12.63 -2.56 -3.23
N ALA A 386 12.43 -3.08 -2.02
CA ALA A 386 11.77 -4.37 -1.80
C ALA A 386 10.30 -4.32 -2.23
N PHE A 387 9.60 -3.22 -1.96
CA PHE A 387 8.22 -3.01 -2.41
C PHE A 387 8.11 -2.95 -3.95
N VAL A 388 9.00 -2.21 -4.61
CA VAL A 388 9.06 -2.19 -6.08
C VAL A 388 9.24 -3.61 -6.62
N ARG A 389 10.22 -4.36 -6.09
CA ARG A 389 10.48 -5.74 -6.50
C ARG A 389 9.30 -6.70 -6.22
N ALA A 390 8.55 -6.48 -5.15
CA ALA A 390 7.37 -7.27 -4.83
C ALA A 390 6.23 -7.00 -5.83
N MET A 391 6.01 -5.73 -6.21
CA MET A 391 5.03 -5.38 -7.23
C MET A 391 5.41 -5.93 -8.61
N ASP A 392 6.66 -5.73 -9.02
CA ASP A 392 7.14 -6.06 -10.36
C ASP A 392 7.26 -7.56 -10.60
N ASP A 393 7.68 -8.34 -9.59
CA ASP A 393 7.95 -9.76 -9.77
C ASP A 393 6.79 -10.68 -9.32
N ILE A 394 5.84 -10.16 -8.53
CA ILE A 394 4.73 -10.94 -7.96
C ILE A 394 3.38 -10.29 -8.31
N VAL A 395 3.07 -9.14 -7.72
CA VAL A 395 1.69 -8.63 -7.69
C VAL A 395 1.15 -8.30 -9.08
N LEU A 396 1.88 -7.49 -9.86
CA LEU A 396 1.43 -7.03 -11.16
C LEU A 396 1.41 -8.14 -12.22
N PRO A 397 2.46 -8.99 -12.34
CA PRO A 397 2.41 -10.11 -13.28
C PRO A 397 1.29 -11.10 -12.99
N LEU A 398 1.08 -11.46 -11.72
CA LEU A 398 0.05 -12.43 -11.33
C LEU A 398 -1.35 -11.84 -11.45
N GLY A 399 -1.55 -10.57 -11.05
CA GLY A 399 -2.81 -9.86 -11.26
C GLY A 399 -3.19 -9.77 -12.74
N LYS A 400 -2.21 -9.46 -13.60
CA LYS A 400 -2.41 -9.45 -15.06
C LYS A 400 -2.78 -10.83 -15.59
N ALA A 401 -2.04 -11.87 -15.22
CA ALA A 401 -2.29 -13.24 -15.68
C ALA A 401 -3.66 -13.76 -15.21
N LEU A 402 -4.06 -13.43 -13.99
CA LEU A 402 -5.38 -13.73 -13.44
C LEU A 402 -6.49 -13.07 -14.27
N CYS A 403 -6.41 -11.76 -14.50
CA CYS A 403 -7.41 -11.04 -15.31
C CYS A 403 -7.48 -11.56 -16.75
N GLN A 404 -6.34 -11.89 -17.37
CA GLN A 404 -6.29 -12.43 -18.74
C GLN A 404 -6.93 -13.81 -18.84
N THR A 405 -6.71 -14.68 -17.85
CA THR A 405 -7.29 -16.02 -17.81
C THR A 405 -8.81 -15.95 -17.66
N ALA A 406 -9.29 -15.03 -16.84
CA ALA A 406 -10.73 -14.77 -16.70
C ALA A 406 -11.37 -14.25 -17.99
N LEU A 407 -10.69 -13.35 -18.72
CA LEU A 407 -11.17 -12.87 -20.03
C LEU A 407 -11.26 -13.97 -21.09
N GLY A 408 -10.34 -14.94 -21.07
CA GLY A 408 -10.35 -16.06 -22.02
C GLY A 408 -11.37 -17.15 -21.71
N SER A 409 -11.93 -17.14 -20.48
CA SER A 409 -12.93 -18.11 -20.01
C SER A 409 -14.37 -17.57 -20.05
N ALA A 410 -14.52 -16.26 -20.23
CA ALA A 410 -15.80 -15.55 -20.40
C ALA A 410 -16.17 -15.45 -21.89
#